data_AF-A0A2J7PDH8-F1
#
_entry.id   AF-A0A2J7PDH8-F1
#
_cell.length_a   1.000
_cell.length_b   1.000
_cell.length_c   1.000
_cell.angle_alpha   90.00
_cell.angle_beta   90.00
_cell.angle_gamma   90.00
#
_symmetry.space_group_name_H-M   'P 1'
#
loop_
_entity.id
_entity.type
_entity.pdbx_description
1 polymer ?
#
loop_
_entity_poly.entity_id
_entity_poly.type
_entity_poly.pdbx_seq_one_letter_code
_entity_poly.pdbx_strand_id
1 'polypeptide(L)'
;MDYPHILEDQYRKDLKLDDRLKQVFVHSYDPVAVEEPTVNRSHSLPQVRKPPEETEFGYVEPAMIPQGRFTLKQAVKFIADHEANPNTWTAAAIAKEYNINQDNLEKILFYYRTFQVHIPEDMRKKIPEKVHIETKEEQKQEMLQSKEKEVQNQKQK
;
A
#
# COMPACT_ATOMS: atom_id res chain seq x y z
N MET A 1 -31.84 80.52 18.53
CA MET A 1 -31.29 79.17 18.80
C MET A 1 -31.28 79.02 20.32
N ASP A 2 -32.43 78.72 20.90
CA ASP A 2 -32.81 79.34 22.18
C ASP A 2 -32.99 78.37 23.35
N TYR A 3 -32.07 77.42 23.56
CA TYR A 3 -32.10 76.54 24.75
C TYR A 3 -30.70 76.08 25.20
N PRO A 4 -29.88 76.95 25.82
CA PRO A 4 -28.51 76.62 26.23
C PRO A 4 -28.44 75.56 27.35
N HIS A 5 -29.50 75.44 28.15
CA HIS A 5 -29.57 74.47 29.25
C HIS A 5 -29.60 73.01 28.75
N ILE A 6 -30.16 72.75 27.56
CA ILE A 6 -30.25 71.41 26.99
C ILE A 6 -28.85 70.88 26.64
N LEU A 7 -27.96 71.75 26.15
CA LEU A 7 -26.58 71.39 25.85
C LEU A 7 -25.83 70.99 27.12
N GLU A 8 -26.02 71.72 28.22
CA GLU A 8 -25.38 71.42 29.49
C GLU A 8 -25.92 70.13 30.13
N ASP A 9 -27.22 69.87 29.98
CA ASP A 9 -27.86 68.63 30.42
C ASP A 9 -27.40 67.41 29.62
N GLN A 10 -27.06 67.56 28.34
CA GLN A 10 -26.49 66.47 27.51
C GLN A 10 -25.12 65.99 28.01
N TYR A 11 -24.31 66.88 28.59
CA TYR A 11 -23.00 66.52 29.14
C TYR A 11 -23.08 65.89 30.53
N ARG A 12 -24.26 65.93 31.18
CA ARG A 12 -24.49 65.34 32.51
C ARG A 12 -25.18 63.99 32.39
N LYS A 13 -24.73 63.03 33.21
CA LYS A 13 -25.35 61.71 33.28
C LYS A 13 -26.74 61.80 33.91
N ASP A 14 -27.79 61.45 33.17
CA ASP A 14 -29.14 61.26 33.70
C ASP A 14 -29.26 59.90 34.40
N LEU A 15 -29.35 59.93 35.73
CA LEU A 15 -29.46 58.74 36.59
C LEU A 15 -30.75 57.96 36.33
N LYS A 16 -31.85 58.66 36.00
CA LYS A 16 -33.15 58.03 35.77
C LYS A 16 -33.17 57.25 34.47
N LEU A 17 -32.51 57.78 33.44
CA LEU A 17 -32.33 57.08 32.17
C LEU A 17 -31.36 55.90 32.34
N ASP A 18 -30.26 56.08 33.07
CA ASP A 18 -29.28 55.04 33.37
C ASP A 18 -29.93 53.81 34.01
N ASP A 19 -30.81 54.01 35.00
CA ASP A 19 -31.51 52.92 35.68
C ASP A 19 -32.52 52.21 34.77
N ARG A 20 -33.17 52.95 33.85
CA ARG A 20 -34.07 52.35 32.85
C ARG A 20 -33.30 51.52 31.83
N LEU A 21 -32.15 51.98 31.38
CA LEU A 21 -31.34 51.25 30.39
C LEU A 21 -30.80 49.93 30.96
N LYS A 22 -30.50 49.86 32.26
CA LYS A 22 -30.12 48.60 32.93
C LYS A 22 -31.23 47.55 32.94
N GLN A 23 -32.50 47.98 32.86
CA GLN A 23 -33.66 47.09 32.85
C GLN A 23 -33.95 46.52 31.47
N VAL A 24 -33.41 47.11 30.41
CA VAL A 24 -33.59 46.64 29.03
C VAL A 24 -32.48 45.64 28.71
N PHE A 25 -32.77 44.36 28.91
CA PHE A 25 -31.92 43.27 28.44
C PHE A 25 -32.72 42.35 27.51
N VAL A 26 -32.05 41.82 26.49
CA VAL A 26 -32.63 40.84 25.58
C VAL A 26 -32.10 39.48 26.00
N HIS A 27 -33.00 38.59 26.43
CA HIS A 27 -32.68 37.17 26.54
C HIS A 27 -32.97 36.53 25.18
N SER A 28 -31.95 36.38 24.34
CA SER A 28 -32.05 35.50 23.18
C SER A 28 -31.94 34.06 23.68
N TYR A 29 -33.06 33.35 23.68
CA TYR A 29 -33.04 31.89 23.78
C TYR A 29 -32.75 31.36 22.38
N ASP A 30 -31.48 31.16 22.08
CA ASP A 30 -31.08 30.32 20.96
C ASP A 30 -30.99 28.90 21.53
N PRO A 31 -32.01 28.04 21.33
CA PRO A 31 -31.79 26.64 21.58
C PRO A 31 -30.67 26.26 20.61
N VAL A 32 -29.46 26.06 21.13
CA VAL A 32 -28.45 25.27 20.45
C VAL A 32 -29.11 23.92 20.30
N ALA A 33 -29.86 23.74 19.21
CA ALA A 33 -30.17 22.45 18.70
C ALA A 33 -28.80 21.85 18.53
N VAL A 34 -28.44 20.95 19.45
CA VAL A 34 -27.46 19.93 19.19
C VAL A 34 -28.12 19.09 18.10
N GLU A 35 -28.17 19.64 16.89
CA GLU A 35 -28.27 18.86 15.70
C GLU A 35 -26.97 18.08 15.72
N GLU A 36 -27.01 16.90 16.36
CA GLU A 36 -26.07 15.86 16.01
C GLU A 36 -26.09 15.85 14.49
N PRO A 37 -24.94 16.11 13.83
CA PRO A 37 -24.92 16.24 12.40
C PRO A 37 -25.58 14.98 11.87
N THR A 38 -26.73 15.12 11.22
CA THR A 38 -27.42 14.00 10.61
C THR A 38 -26.50 13.56 9.49
N VAL A 39 -25.61 12.63 9.83
CA VAL A 39 -24.63 12.11 8.90
C VAL A 39 -25.45 11.37 7.87
N ASN A 40 -25.78 12.06 6.78
CA ASN A 40 -26.32 11.46 5.58
C ASN A 40 -25.29 10.41 5.15
N ARG A 41 -25.49 9.16 5.58
CA ARG A 41 -24.57 8.03 5.34
C ARG A 41 -24.28 7.82 3.87
N SER A 42 -25.13 8.34 2.99
CA SER A 42 -24.94 8.30 1.54
C SER A 42 -23.76 9.15 1.05
N HIS A 43 -23.37 10.22 1.77
CA HIS A 43 -22.36 11.19 1.31
C HIS A 43 -21.44 11.75 2.41
N SER A 44 -21.19 10.99 3.49
CA SER A 44 -20.22 11.42 4.51
C SER A 44 -18.78 11.34 3.99
N LEU A 45 -18.01 12.42 4.14
CA LEU A 45 -16.58 12.41 3.86
C LEU A 45 -15.84 11.41 4.77
N PRO A 46 -14.73 10.81 4.30
CA PRO A 46 -13.89 9.96 5.15
C PRO A 46 -13.41 10.72 6.39
N GLN A 47 -13.79 10.24 7.58
CA GLN A 47 -13.37 10.84 8.86
C GLN A 47 -11.96 10.41 9.27
N VAL A 48 -11.53 9.22 8.82
CA VAL A 48 -10.20 8.68 9.10
C VAL A 48 -9.18 9.28 8.13
N ARG A 49 -8.18 10.00 8.68
CA ARG A 49 -7.09 10.63 7.92
C ARG A 49 -5.76 9.87 7.98
N LYS A 50 -5.79 8.61 8.43
CA LYS A 50 -4.59 7.78 8.49
C LYS A 50 -4.28 7.23 7.10
N PRO A 51 -3.00 7.11 6.73
CA PRO A 51 -2.63 6.38 5.52
C PRO A 51 -3.12 4.92 5.65
N PRO A 52 -3.56 4.29 4.55
CA PRO A 52 -3.80 2.86 4.51
C PRO A 52 -2.56 2.08 4.96
N GLU A 53 -2.74 0.87 5.48
CA GLU A 53 -1.61 -0.01 5.78
C GLU A 53 -0.76 -0.24 4.53
N GLU A 54 0.56 -0.17 4.70
CA GLU A 54 1.49 -0.49 3.63
C GLU A 54 1.36 -1.97 3.28
N THR A 55 1.13 -2.24 2.00
CA THR A 55 1.01 -3.59 1.45
C THR A 55 2.20 -3.88 0.56
N GLU A 56 2.62 -5.15 0.52
CA GLU A 56 3.82 -5.62 -0.20
C GLU A 56 3.89 -5.13 -1.66
N PHE A 57 2.74 -5.04 -2.32
CA PHE A 57 2.62 -4.61 -3.72
C PHE A 57 1.82 -3.31 -3.89
N GLY A 58 1.57 -2.56 -2.81
CA GLY A 58 0.78 -1.32 -2.86
C GLY A 58 -0.72 -1.53 -3.14
N TYR A 59 -1.20 -2.77 -3.06
CA TYR A 59 -2.62 -3.10 -3.13
C TYR A 59 -2.98 -4.19 -2.11
N VAL A 60 -4.24 -4.18 -1.66
CA VAL A 60 -4.78 -5.21 -0.76
C VAL A 60 -5.22 -6.42 -1.58
N GLU A 61 -4.69 -7.59 -1.27
CA GLU A 61 -5.09 -8.83 -1.94
C GLU A 61 -6.52 -9.25 -1.58
N PRO A 62 -7.27 -9.84 -2.53
CA PRO A 62 -8.59 -10.36 -2.25
C PRO A 62 -8.52 -11.56 -1.31
N ALA A 63 -9.44 -11.60 -0.33
CA ALA A 63 -9.52 -12.71 0.64
C ALA A 63 -9.88 -14.06 -0.01
N MET A 64 -10.64 -14.05 -1.10
CA MET A 64 -11.03 -15.24 -1.84
C MET A 64 -10.61 -15.12 -3.30
N ILE A 65 -9.82 -16.09 -3.75
CA ILE A 65 -9.28 -16.14 -5.11
C ILE A 65 -10.10 -17.17 -5.91
N PRO A 66 -10.77 -16.77 -7.01
CA PRO A 66 -11.50 -17.71 -7.86
C PRO A 66 -10.57 -18.74 -8.52
N GLN A 67 -11.10 -19.93 -8.78
CA GLN A 67 -10.37 -20.98 -9.51
C GLN A 67 -9.95 -20.50 -10.91
N GLY A 68 -8.72 -20.84 -11.32
CA GLY A 68 -8.14 -20.38 -12.59
C GLY A 68 -7.75 -18.90 -12.64
N ARG A 69 -7.85 -18.20 -11.50
CA ARG A 69 -7.31 -16.85 -11.29
C ARG A 69 -6.21 -16.91 -10.24
N PHE A 70 -5.34 -15.92 -10.27
CA PHE A 70 -4.24 -15.80 -9.32
C PHE A 70 -3.99 -14.32 -9.01
N THR A 71 -3.45 -14.04 -7.82
CA THR A 71 -3.05 -12.69 -7.43
C THR A 71 -1.63 -12.37 -7.90
N LEU A 72 -1.21 -11.10 -7.82
CA LEU A 72 0.15 -10.73 -8.20
C LEU A 72 1.18 -11.44 -7.32
N LYS A 73 0.90 -11.64 -6.02
CA LYS A 73 1.79 -12.37 -5.12
C LYS A 73 2.01 -13.81 -5.57
N GLN A 74 0.92 -14.49 -5.93
CA GLN A 74 0.99 -15.85 -6.46
C GLN A 74 1.77 -15.88 -7.77
N ALA A 75 1.55 -14.91 -8.67
CA ALA A 75 2.27 -14.77 -9.92
C ALA A 75 3.78 -14.66 -9.71
N VAL A 76 4.20 -13.68 -8.90
CA VAL A 76 5.60 -13.44 -8.58
C VAL A 76 6.23 -14.68 -7.93
N LYS A 77 5.50 -15.36 -7.04
CA LYS A 77 5.96 -16.59 -6.39
C LYS A 77 6.24 -17.70 -7.40
N PHE A 78 5.27 -18.10 -8.23
CA PHE A 78 5.51 -19.23 -9.13
C PHE A 78 6.52 -18.90 -10.24
N ILE A 79 6.64 -17.62 -10.64
CA ILE A 79 7.68 -17.18 -11.59
C ILE A 79 9.06 -17.35 -10.95
N ALA A 80 9.22 -16.92 -9.68
CA ALA A 80 10.47 -17.09 -8.95
C ALA A 80 10.80 -18.58 -8.72
N ASP A 81 9.81 -19.39 -8.35
CA ASP A 81 9.95 -20.84 -8.14
C ASP A 81 10.37 -21.57 -9.44
N HIS A 82 9.78 -21.19 -10.59
CA HIS A 82 10.17 -21.71 -11.91
C HIS A 82 11.57 -21.28 -12.34
N GLU A 83 11.98 -20.03 -12.08
CA GLU A 83 13.35 -19.58 -12.38
C GLU A 83 14.39 -20.30 -11.51
N ALA A 84 14.08 -20.55 -10.23
CA ALA A 84 14.97 -21.27 -9.32
C ALA A 84 15.09 -22.75 -9.67
N ASN A 85 13.98 -23.42 -9.94
CA ASN A 85 13.95 -24.86 -10.28
C ASN A 85 13.00 -25.16 -11.45
N PRO A 86 13.44 -24.94 -12.70
CA PRO A 86 12.59 -25.14 -13.88
C PRO A 86 12.11 -26.59 -14.05
N ASN A 87 12.88 -27.56 -13.57
CA ASN A 87 12.57 -28.99 -13.70
C ASN A 87 11.44 -29.43 -12.77
N THR A 88 11.32 -28.82 -11.59
CA THR A 88 10.27 -29.18 -10.61
C THR A 88 9.03 -28.33 -10.84
N TRP A 89 9.21 -27.03 -11.06
CA TRP A 89 8.13 -26.05 -11.22
C TRP A 89 7.76 -25.84 -12.69
N THR A 90 7.52 -26.93 -13.41
CA THR A 90 7.12 -26.85 -14.82
C THR A 90 5.77 -26.14 -15.01
N ALA A 91 5.53 -25.59 -16.20
CA ALA A 91 4.25 -24.98 -16.55
C ALA A 91 3.07 -25.93 -16.30
N ALA A 92 3.21 -27.22 -16.61
CA ALA A 92 2.17 -28.22 -16.36
C ALA A 92 1.90 -28.42 -14.86
N ALA A 93 2.93 -28.39 -14.01
CA ALA A 93 2.78 -28.54 -12.56
C ALA A 93 2.02 -27.35 -11.95
N ILE A 94 2.42 -26.13 -12.31
CA ILE A 94 1.79 -24.89 -11.82
C ILE A 94 0.36 -24.75 -12.37
N ALA A 95 0.14 -25.07 -13.66
CA ALA A 95 -1.19 -25.04 -14.28
C ALA A 95 -2.17 -25.96 -13.52
N LYS A 96 -1.70 -27.14 -13.10
CA LYS A 96 -2.51 -28.09 -12.32
C LYS A 96 -2.80 -27.58 -10.89
N GLU A 97 -1.85 -26.92 -10.26
CA GLU A 97 -2.01 -26.40 -8.88
C GLU A 97 -3.02 -25.25 -8.81
N TYR A 98 -2.94 -24.29 -9.75
CA TYR A 98 -3.79 -23.10 -9.76
C TYR A 98 -4.99 -23.19 -10.73
N ASN A 99 -5.16 -24.34 -11.39
CA ASN A 99 -6.19 -24.59 -12.41
C ASN A 99 -6.18 -23.55 -13.55
N ILE A 100 -4.98 -23.19 -14.02
CA ILE A 100 -4.74 -22.19 -15.07
C ILE A 100 -4.54 -22.91 -16.40
N ASN A 101 -4.92 -22.28 -17.52
CA ASN A 101 -4.59 -22.79 -18.85
C ASN A 101 -3.06 -22.82 -19.06
N GLN A 102 -2.53 -24.00 -19.37
CA GLN A 102 -1.11 -24.24 -19.61
C GLN A 102 -0.53 -23.32 -20.71
N ASP A 103 -1.23 -23.13 -21.83
CA ASP A 103 -0.73 -22.32 -22.95
C ASP A 103 -0.50 -20.85 -22.55
N ASN A 104 -1.36 -20.34 -21.67
CA ASN A 104 -1.22 -18.97 -21.15
C ASN A 104 -0.07 -18.90 -20.16
N LEU A 105 0.09 -19.92 -19.34
CA LEU A 105 1.14 -19.97 -18.35
C LEU A 105 2.53 -20.10 -18.98
N GLU A 106 2.68 -20.88 -20.05
CA GLU A 106 3.94 -20.97 -20.80
C GLU A 106 4.35 -19.60 -21.35
N LYS A 107 3.40 -18.82 -21.87
CA LYS A 107 3.65 -17.44 -22.31
C LYS A 107 4.07 -16.56 -21.14
N ILE A 108 3.40 -16.67 -19.99
CA ILE A 108 3.74 -15.90 -18.79
C ILE A 108 5.19 -16.20 -18.38
N LEU A 109 5.55 -17.48 -18.24
CA LEU A 109 6.90 -17.88 -17.83
C LEU A 109 7.96 -17.47 -18.86
N PHE A 110 7.62 -17.47 -20.15
CA PHE A 110 8.54 -17.03 -21.21
C PHE A 110 8.79 -15.52 -21.20
N TYR A 111 7.73 -14.71 -21.07
CA TYR A 111 7.82 -13.25 -21.18
C TYR A 111 8.21 -12.54 -19.87
N TYR A 112 7.86 -13.11 -18.72
CA TYR A 112 8.07 -12.47 -17.40
C TYR A 112 9.29 -12.99 -16.64
N ARG A 113 10.30 -13.51 -17.33
CA ARG A 113 11.57 -13.93 -16.70
C ARG A 113 12.31 -12.75 -16.07
N THR A 114 13.05 -13.03 -15.00
CA THR A 114 13.95 -12.04 -14.39
C THR A 114 15.08 -11.66 -15.35
N PHE A 115 15.53 -10.40 -15.29
CA PHE A 115 16.65 -9.95 -16.10
C PHE A 115 17.94 -10.62 -15.65
N GLN A 116 18.63 -11.26 -16.58
CA GLN A 116 19.96 -11.82 -16.33
C GLN A 116 20.98 -10.69 -16.42
N VAL A 117 21.56 -10.33 -15.28
CA VAL A 117 22.64 -9.34 -15.23
C VAL A 117 23.93 -10.04 -15.66
N HIS A 118 24.37 -9.78 -16.89
CA HIS A 118 25.69 -10.19 -17.33
C HIS A 118 26.72 -9.16 -16.85
N ILE A 119 27.46 -9.50 -15.80
CA ILE A 119 28.57 -8.67 -15.31
C ILE A 119 29.84 -9.07 -16.06
N PRO A 120 30.46 -8.15 -16.82
CA PRO A 120 31.75 -8.39 -17.45
C PRO A 120 32.81 -8.75 -16.40
N GLU A 121 33.71 -9.68 -16.73
CA GLU A 121 34.73 -10.19 -15.79
C GLU A 121 35.57 -9.07 -15.15
N ASP A 122 35.85 -8.02 -15.92
CA ASP A 122 36.62 -6.85 -15.49
C ASP A 122 35.94 -6.04 -14.37
N MET A 123 34.62 -6.14 -14.27
CA MET A 123 33.81 -5.47 -13.25
C MET A 123 33.50 -6.38 -12.05
N ARG A 124 33.52 -7.71 -12.21
CA ARG A 124 33.30 -8.67 -11.10
C ARG A 124 34.27 -8.47 -9.95
N LYS A 125 35.54 -8.13 -10.23
CA LYS A 125 36.59 -7.90 -9.23
C LYS A 125 36.39 -6.64 -8.37
N LYS A 126 35.52 -5.72 -8.80
CA LYS A 126 35.26 -4.43 -8.12
C LYS A 126 33.96 -4.42 -7.31
N ILE A 127 33.15 -5.48 -7.42
CA ILE A 127 31.88 -5.59 -6.70
C ILE A 127 32.19 -6.12 -5.29
N PRO A 128 31.71 -5.46 -4.22
CA PRO A 128 31.90 -5.96 -2.87
C PRO A 128 31.24 -7.34 -2.73
N GLU A 129 31.97 -8.28 -2.15
CA GLU A 129 31.66 -9.72 -1.97
C GLU A 129 30.27 -10.01 -1.38
N LYS A 130 29.60 -8.99 -0.80
CA LYS A 130 28.26 -9.05 -0.21
C LYS A 130 27.11 -9.08 -1.22
N VAL A 131 27.36 -8.86 -2.52
CA VAL A 131 26.33 -9.00 -3.56
C VAL A 131 26.50 -10.36 -4.22
N HIS A 132 25.90 -11.40 -3.64
CA HIS A 132 25.90 -12.74 -4.24
C HIS A 132 24.94 -12.74 -5.44
N ILE A 133 25.48 -12.60 -6.64
CA ILE A 133 24.75 -12.75 -7.89
C ILE A 133 25.12 -14.13 -8.41
N GLU A 134 24.33 -15.14 -8.03
CA GLU A 134 24.50 -16.49 -8.54
C GLU A 134 24.25 -16.45 -10.05
N THR A 135 25.32 -16.62 -10.83
CA THR A 135 25.18 -16.69 -12.28
C THR A 135 24.65 -18.08 -12.62
N LYS A 136 23.70 -18.21 -13.57
CA LYS A 136 23.18 -19.54 -14.01
C LYS A 136 24.28 -20.53 -14.41
N GLU A 137 25.46 -20.04 -14.81
CA GLU A 137 26.63 -20.87 -15.10
C GLU A 137 27.26 -21.50 -13.85
N GLU A 138 27.34 -20.76 -12.75
CA GLU A 138 27.90 -21.24 -11.47
C GLU A 138 27.01 -22.34 -10.89
N GLN A 139 25.69 -22.12 -10.88
CA GLN A 139 24.71 -23.14 -10.46
C GLN A 139 24.76 -24.39 -11.35
N LYS A 140 24.91 -24.23 -12.68
CA LYS A 140 25.04 -25.36 -13.61
C LYS A 140 26.33 -26.15 -13.34
N GLN A 141 27.44 -25.47 -13.06
CA GLN A 141 28.72 -26.12 -12.74
C GLN A 141 28.66 -26.85 -11.40
N GLU A 142 28.06 -26.28 -10.36
CA GLU A 142 27.86 -26.98 -9.07
C GLU A 142 26.93 -28.19 -9.21
N MET A 143 25.88 -28.09 -10.02
CA MET A 143 24.97 -29.22 -10.29
C MET A 143 25.66 -30.35 -11.08
N LEU A 144 26.60 -30.02 -11.97
CA LEU A 144 27.43 -30.99 -12.68
C LEU A 144 28.41 -31.67 -11.72
N GLN A 145 29.09 -30.89 -10.87
CA GLN A 145 30.04 -31.42 -9.89
C GLN A 145 29.39 -32.28 -8.80
N SER A 146 28.17 -31.94 -8.36
CA SER A 146 27.41 -32.74 -7.41
C SER A 146 26.96 -34.07 -8.03
N LYS A 147 26.47 -34.06 -9.28
CA LYS A 147 26.17 -35.28 -10.03
C LYS A 147 27.41 -36.16 -10.25
N GLU A 148 28.56 -35.57 -10.57
CA GLU A 148 29.82 -36.31 -10.70
C GLU A 148 30.25 -36.97 -9.39
N LYS A 149 30.10 -36.28 -8.26
CA LYS A 149 30.40 -36.84 -6.93
C LYS A 149 29.46 -37.99 -6.56
N GLU A 150 28.16 -37.88 -6.87
CA GLU A 150 27.21 -38.99 -6.66
C GLU A 150 27.55 -40.22 -7.50
N VAL A 151 27.94 -40.02 -8.77
CA VAL A 151 28.35 -41.12 -9.67
C VAL A 151 29.63 -41.80 -9.19
N GLN A 152 30.59 -41.06 -8.64
CA GLN A 152 31.81 -41.64 -8.08
C GLN A 152 31.55 -42.43 -6.78
N ASN A 153 30.61 -41.97 -5.95
CA ASN A 153 30.25 -42.64 -4.71
C ASN A 153 29.47 -43.95 -4.94
N GLN A 154 28.73 -44.05 -6.06
CA GLN A 154 28.06 -45.30 -6.47
C GLN A 154 29.02 -46.35 -7.08
N LYS A 155 30.21 -45.95 -7.54
CA LYS A 155 31.22 -46.88 -8.08
C LYS A 155 32.15 -47.49 -7.00
N GLN A 156 32.08 -46.99 -5.76
CA GLN A 156 32.90 -47.48 -4.64
C GLN A 156 32.13 -48.41 -3.69
N LYS A 157 30.94 -48.87 -4.08
CA LYS A 157 30.12 -49.83 -3.34
C LYS A 157 29.89 -51.08 -4.18
#